data_AF-A0A6I1G324-F1
#
_entry.id   AF-A0A6I1G324-F1
#
_cell.length_a   1.000
_cell.length_b   1.000
_cell.length_c   1.000
_cell.angle_alpha   90.00
_cell.angle_beta   90.00
_cell.angle_gamma   90.00
#
_symmetry.space_group_name_H-M   'P 1'
#
loop_
_entity.id
_entity.type
_entity.pdbx_description
1 polymer ?
#
loop_
_entity_poly.entity_id
_entity_poly.type
_entity_poly.pdbx_seq_one_letter_code
_entity_poly.pdbx_strand_id
1 'polypeptide(L)'
;MLQAFDDTGVFNDRLVRDGHFVFADGLQPADTATTVDGQADSPVMTDGPYLETKEHLAGFWVIEAADLDVAIALAAEGSRACRGRVEVRPFHTADSIQALRES
;
A
#
# COMPACT_ATOMS: atom_id res chain seq x y z
N MET A 1 -15.41 -3.74 11.42
CA MET A 1 -14.07 -4.19 11.03
C MET A 1 -14.14 -5.56 10.34
N LEU A 2 -14.78 -6.57 10.93
CA LEU A 2 -14.94 -7.90 10.28
C LEU A 2 -15.53 -7.86 8.86
N GLN A 3 -16.63 -7.11 8.65
CA GLN A 3 -17.20 -6.94 7.31
C GLN A 3 -16.26 -6.27 6.29
N ALA A 4 -15.34 -5.41 6.74
CA ALA A 4 -14.36 -4.82 5.84
C ALA A 4 -13.38 -5.88 5.35
N PHE A 5 -12.96 -6.81 6.21
CA PHE A 5 -12.13 -7.94 5.80
C PHE A 5 -12.85 -8.84 4.79
N ASP A 6 -14.11 -9.18 5.04
CA ASP A 6 -14.91 -10.00 4.11
C ASP A 6 -15.02 -9.33 2.73
N ASP A 7 -15.37 -8.04 2.70
CA ASP A 7 -15.53 -7.31 1.45
C ASP A 7 -14.19 -7.12 0.72
N THR A 8 -13.10 -6.89 1.45
CA THR A 8 -11.76 -6.85 0.83
C THR A 8 -11.33 -8.23 0.33
N GLY A 9 -11.76 -9.32 0.97
CA GLY A 9 -11.55 -10.68 0.49
C GLY A 9 -12.22 -10.91 -0.86
N VAL A 10 -13.50 -10.53 -0.99
CA VAL A 10 -14.23 -10.59 -2.27
C VAL A 10 -13.56 -9.73 -3.35
N PHE A 11 -13.09 -8.54 -3.00
CA PHE A 11 -12.34 -7.68 -3.92
C PHE A 11 -11.02 -8.32 -4.36
N ASN A 12 -10.26 -8.90 -3.43
CA ASN A 12 -8.99 -9.59 -3.72
C ASN A 12 -9.21 -10.79 -4.64
N ASP A 13 -10.24 -11.61 -4.40
CA ASP A 13 -10.59 -12.75 -5.25
C ASP A 13 -10.86 -12.30 -6.69
N ARG A 14 -11.53 -11.15 -6.86
CA ARG A 14 -11.71 -10.56 -8.18
C ARG A 14 -10.39 -10.11 -8.79
N LEU A 15 -9.53 -9.40 -8.05
CA LEU A 15 -8.23 -8.97 -8.57
C LEU A 15 -7.40 -10.15 -9.05
N VAL A 16 -7.43 -11.28 -8.32
CA VAL A 16 -6.76 -12.52 -8.73
C VAL A 16 -7.35 -13.06 -10.02
N ARG A 17 -8.68 -13.20 -10.07
CA ARG A 17 -9.39 -13.72 -11.24
C ARG A 17 -9.15 -12.87 -12.48
N ASP A 18 -9.10 -11.55 -12.33
CA ASP A 18 -8.95 -10.58 -13.42
C ASP A 18 -7.47 -10.35 -13.80
N GLY A 19 -6.52 -10.99 -13.10
CA GLY A 19 -5.08 -10.91 -13.40
C GLY A 19 -4.39 -9.64 -12.90
N HIS A 20 -5.02 -8.90 -12.00
CA HIS A 20 -4.48 -7.65 -11.43
C HIS A 20 -3.74 -7.84 -10.11
N PHE A 21 -3.96 -8.95 -9.40
CA PHE A 21 -3.41 -9.15 -8.06
C PHE A 21 -1.91 -9.48 -8.07
N VAL A 22 -1.12 -8.72 -7.31
CA VAL A 22 0.28 -9.07 -6.99
C VAL A 22 0.39 -9.42 -5.50
N PHE A 23 -0.07 -8.53 -4.62
CA PHE A 23 -0.03 -8.72 -3.17
C PHE A 23 -1.08 -7.85 -2.47
N ALA A 24 -1.58 -8.27 -1.31
CA ALA A 24 -2.35 -7.41 -0.42
C ALA A 24 -2.27 -7.95 1.00
N ASP A 25 -2.21 -7.05 1.98
CA ASP A 25 -2.37 -7.42 3.39
C ASP A 25 -2.81 -6.24 4.27
N GLY A 26 -3.38 -6.58 5.41
CA GLY A 26 -3.68 -5.66 6.50
C GLY A 26 -2.49 -5.51 7.44
N LEU A 27 -2.27 -4.30 7.93
CA LEU A 27 -1.29 -4.01 8.96
C LEU A 27 -1.96 -4.04 10.34
N GLN A 28 -1.20 -4.44 11.35
CA GLN A 28 -1.59 -4.28 12.74
C GLN A 28 -1.68 -2.78 13.10
N PRO A 29 -2.33 -2.41 14.22
CA PRO A 29 -2.39 -1.03 14.70
C PRO A 29 -1.01 -0.36 14.74
N ALA A 30 -0.94 0.94 14.44
CA ALA A 30 0.33 1.64 14.23
C ALA A 30 1.24 1.69 15.48
N ASP A 31 0.66 1.60 16.68
CA ASP A 31 1.39 1.50 17.94
C ASP A 31 2.15 0.17 18.10
N THR A 32 1.88 -0.83 17.26
CA THR A 32 2.66 -2.08 17.17
C THR A 32 3.93 -1.93 16.35
N ALA A 33 4.11 -0.81 15.65
CA ALA A 33 5.27 -0.59 14.79
C ALA A 33 6.56 -0.36 15.60
N THR A 34 7.70 -0.66 14.97
CA THR A 34 9.02 -0.20 15.41
C THR A 34 9.68 0.51 14.25
N THR A 35 10.06 1.77 14.47
CA THR A 35 10.81 2.55 13.50
C THR A 35 12.29 2.26 13.66
N VAL A 36 12.98 1.98 12.54
CA VAL A 36 14.41 1.66 12.52
C VAL A 36 15.12 2.68 11.63
N ASP A 37 16.10 3.40 12.18
CA ASP A 37 17.01 4.28 11.44
C ASP A 37 18.41 3.64 11.42
N GLY A 38 18.83 3.22 10.22
CA GLY A 38 20.12 2.56 9.97
C GLY A 38 21.14 3.42 9.23
N GLN A 39 20.96 4.74 9.18
CA GLN A 39 21.85 5.62 8.41
C GLN A 39 23.21 5.89 9.08
N ALA A 40 23.30 5.74 10.39
CA ALA A 40 24.55 5.85 11.15
C ALA A 40 25.27 4.48 11.26
N ASP A 41 26.51 4.49 11.75
CA ASP A 41 27.30 3.27 11.97
C ASP A 41 26.61 2.27 12.92
N SER A 42 25.72 2.75 13.80
CA SER A 42 24.87 1.93 14.67
C SER A 42 23.40 2.26 14.45
N PRO A 43 22.52 1.25 14.26
CA PRO A 43 21.10 1.51 14.07
C PRO A 43 20.44 2.00 15.36
N VAL A 44 19.45 2.87 15.20
CA VAL A 44 18.58 3.37 16.27
C VAL A 44 17.18 2.83 16.05
N MET A 45 16.55 2.33 17.12
CA MET A 45 15.16 1.85 17.10
C MET A 45 14.29 2.76 17.96
N THR A 46 13.05 3.02 17.53
CA THR A 46 12.05 3.77 18.29
C THR A 46 10.70 3.06 18.20
N ASP A 47 10.03 2.92 19.33
CA ASP A 47 8.68 2.34 19.38
C ASP A 47 7.67 3.26 18.68
N GLY A 48 6.77 2.67 17.90
CA GLY A 48 5.74 3.39 17.16
C GLY A 48 6.09 3.67 15.68
N PRO A 49 5.15 4.29 14.96
CA PRO A 49 5.27 4.57 13.52
C PRO A 49 6.29 5.68 13.25
N TYR A 50 6.85 5.69 12.04
CA TYR A 50 7.82 6.71 11.64
C TYR A 50 7.19 8.12 11.54
N LEU A 51 5.95 8.20 11.03
CA LEU A 51 5.25 9.46 10.83
C LEU A 51 4.23 9.69 11.95
N GLU A 52 4.36 10.81 12.66
CA GLU A 52 3.36 11.31 13.60
C GLU A 52 2.20 11.97 12.82
N THR A 53 1.10 11.24 12.69
CA THR A 53 -0.03 11.68 11.87
C THR A 53 -1.38 11.39 12.53
N LYS A 54 -2.43 12.03 12.02
CA LYS A 54 -3.81 11.78 12.46
C LYS A 54 -4.40 10.50 11.90
N GLU A 55 -3.86 9.99 10.79
CA GLU A 55 -4.39 8.83 10.06
C GLU A 55 -3.23 7.90 9.69
N HIS A 56 -3.30 6.63 10.11
CA HIS A 56 -2.27 5.63 9.83
C HIS A 56 -2.70 4.66 8.72
N LEU A 57 -1.71 4.08 8.03
CA LEU A 57 -1.95 3.02 7.05
C LEU A 57 -2.35 1.73 7.78
N ALA A 58 -3.52 1.21 7.43
CA ALA A 58 -4.05 -0.05 7.99
C ALA A 58 -3.83 -1.26 7.08
N GLY A 59 -3.24 -1.07 5.89
CA GLY A 59 -3.09 -2.10 4.88
C GLY A 59 -2.78 -1.48 3.51
N PHE A 60 -2.41 -2.31 2.55
CA PHE A 60 -2.17 -1.87 1.18
C PHE A 60 -2.34 -3.02 0.18
N TRP A 61 -2.50 -2.63 -1.09
CA TRP A 61 -2.45 -3.53 -2.23
C TRP A 61 -1.26 -3.19 -3.11
N VAL A 62 -0.67 -4.22 -3.71
CA VAL A 62 0.17 -4.13 -4.91
C VAL A 62 -0.60 -4.81 -6.02
N ILE A 63 -0.81 -4.08 -7.11
CA ILE A 63 -1.54 -4.56 -8.28
C ILE A 63 -0.75 -4.29 -9.55
N GLU A 64 -0.99 -5.09 -10.56
CA GLU A 64 -0.58 -4.83 -11.94
C GLU A 64 -1.79 -4.26 -12.70
N ALA A 65 -1.60 -3.16 -13.41
CA ALA A 65 -2.62 -2.51 -14.20
C ALA A 65 -2.01 -2.03 -15.52
N ALA A 66 -2.82 -1.99 -16.58
CA ALA A 66 -2.34 -1.57 -17.90
C ALA A 66 -1.83 -0.12 -17.90
N ASP A 67 -2.46 0.74 -17.09
CA ASP A 67 -2.11 2.14 -16.90
C ASP A 67 -2.65 2.67 -15.56
N LEU A 68 -2.36 3.95 -15.28
CA LEU A 68 -2.78 4.62 -14.05
C LEU A 68 -4.31 4.76 -13.95
N ASP A 69 -5.02 4.92 -15.05
CA ASP A 69 -6.48 5.10 -15.02
C ASP A 69 -7.16 3.79 -14.61
N VAL A 70 -6.68 2.65 -15.11
CA VAL A 70 -7.12 1.32 -14.66
C VAL A 70 -6.82 1.13 -13.18
N ALA A 71 -5.63 1.51 -12.72
CA ALA A 71 -5.26 1.41 -11.29
C ALA A 71 -6.18 2.27 -10.40
N ILE A 72 -6.50 3.49 -10.82
CA ILE A 72 -7.41 4.40 -10.09
C ILE A 72 -8.82 3.83 -10.05
N ALA A 73 -9.32 3.26 -11.15
CA ALA A 73 -10.63 2.62 -11.18
C ALA A 73 -10.71 1.45 -10.19
N LEU A 74 -9.71 0.57 -10.18
CA LEU A 74 -9.62 -0.54 -9.22
C LEU A 74 -9.50 -0.03 -7.77
N ALA A 75 -8.72 1.03 -7.54
CA ALA A 75 -8.56 1.62 -6.22
C ALA A 75 -9.85 2.25 -5.67
N ALA A 76 -10.72 2.79 -6.53
CA ALA A 76 -12.04 3.26 -6.11
C ALA A 76 -12.92 2.12 -5.58
N GLU A 77 -12.80 0.93 -6.17
CA GLU A 77 -13.49 -0.27 -5.71
C GLU A 77 -12.89 -0.82 -4.41
N GLY A 78 -11.55 -0.87 -4.32
CA GLY A 78 -10.84 -1.24 -3.09
C GLY A 78 -11.16 -0.30 -1.92
N SER A 79 -11.20 1.01 -2.16
CA SER A 79 -11.62 2.06 -1.22
C SER A 79 -13.03 1.80 -0.67
N ARG A 80 -13.97 1.42 -1.54
CA ARG A 80 -15.31 1.02 -1.12
C ARG A 80 -15.30 -0.24 -0.28
N ALA A 81 -14.51 -1.25 -0.65
CA ALA A 81 -14.42 -2.52 0.08
C ALA A 81 -13.83 -2.35 1.48
N CYS A 82 -12.71 -1.65 1.62
CA CYS A 82 -12.08 -1.40 2.92
C CYS A 82 -12.74 -0.27 3.72
N ARG A 83 -13.69 0.46 3.12
CA ARG A 83 -14.39 1.60 3.74
C ARG A 83 -13.43 2.69 4.21
N GLY A 84 -12.34 2.88 3.47
CA GLY A 84 -11.26 3.80 3.80
C GLY A 84 -10.74 4.51 2.56
N ARG A 85 -9.95 5.56 2.77
CA ARG A 85 -9.28 6.26 1.66
C ARG A 85 -8.13 5.38 1.15
N VAL A 86 -7.93 5.38 -0.17
CA VAL A 86 -6.81 4.69 -0.83
C VAL A 86 -6.03 5.71 -1.64
N GLU A 87 -4.72 5.78 -1.40
CA GLU A 87 -3.77 6.50 -2.23
C GLU A 87 -3.26 5.56 -3.32
N VAL A 88 -3.24 6.02 -4.58
CA VAL A 88 -2.67 5.27 -5.71
C VAL A 88 -1.32 5.86 -6.06
N ARG A 89 -0.28 5.03 -6.00
CA ARG A 89 1.09 5.45 -6.31
C ARG A 89 1.78 4.45 -7.24
N PRO A 90 2.23 4.87 -8.44
CA PRO A 90 3.02 4.01 -9.31
C PRO A 90 4.35 3.62 -8.67
N PHE A 91 4.81 2.40 -8.96
CA PHE A 91 6.19 2.02 -8.68
C PHE A 91 7.12 2.59 -9.73
N HIS A 92 8.37 2.82 -9.33
CA HIS A 92 9.41 3.17 -10.26
C HIS A 92 9.69 2.00 -11.23
N THR A 93 9.66 2.29 -12.52
CA THR A 93 10.20 1.41 -13.56
C THR A 93 11.69 1.66 -13.74
N ALA A 94 12.41 0.72 -14.36
CA ALA A 94 13.81 0.90 -14.73
C ALA A 94 14.04 2.21 -15.50
N ASP A 95 13.14 2.53 -16.44
CA ASP A 95 13.19 3.76 -17.23
C ASP A 95 12.98 5.00 -16.35
N SER A 96 12.03 4.97 -15.41
CA SER A 96 11.80 6.10 -14.50
C SER A 96 12.99 6.35 -13.56
N ILE A 97 13.70 5.29 -13.16
CA ILE A 97 14.92 5.40 -12.35
C ILE A 97 16.06 5.98 -13.19
N GLN A 98 16.19 5.56 -14.45
CA GLN A 98 17.20 6.09 -15.35
C GLN A 98 17.00 7.59 -15.59
N ALA A 99 15.76 8.02 -15.84
CA ALA A 99 15.43 9.43 -16.01
C ALA A 99 15.81 10.28 -14.78
N LEU A 100 15.61 9.78 -13.57
CA LEU A 100 16.02 10.46 -12.33
C LEU A 100 17.54 10.58 -12.14
N ARG A 101 18.34 9.72 -12.78
CA ARG A 101 19.80 9.79 -12.71
C ARG A 101 20.39 10.81 -13.67
N GLU A 102 19.65 11.13 -14.73
CA GLU A 102 20.06 12.05 -15.79
C GLU A 102 19.62 13.50 -15.52
N SER A 103 18.80 13.72 -14.48
CA SER A 103 18.38 15.04 -13.99
C SER A 103 19.33 15.61 -12.94
#